data_AF-A0A2G2YQJ5-F1
#
_entry.id   AF-A0A2G2YQJ5-F1
#
_cell.length_a   1.000
_cell.length_b   1.000
_cell.length_c   1.000
_cell.angle_alpha   90.00
_cell.angle_beta   90.00
_cell.angle_gamma   90.00
#
_symmetry.space_group_name_H-M   'P 1'
#
loop_
_entity.id
_entity.type
_entity.pdbx_description
1 polymer ?
#
loop_
_entity_poly.entity_id
_entity_poly.type
_entity_poly.pdbx_seq_one_letter_code
_entity_poly.pdbx_strand_id
1 'polypeptide(L)'
;GNKRKLTTPNPSVPPPPSITVKKTTSGFNGRNKEPKWQCVEKCGACCKLEKGPNFPSAEEIFDDPSDVELFNSLVGSDGWCIHFDKSTRKCSIYADRPYFCRVEPAIFETLYGIEKKKFNKEACSCCIDTIKAVYGSSSKELENFNAAIWSST
;
A
#
# COMPACT_ATOMS: atom_id res chain seq x y z
N GLY A 1 -12.56 15.53 29.59
CA GLY A 1 -12.00 14.17 29.49
C GLY A 1 -12.39 13.58 28.15
N ASN A 2 -11.46 13.53 27.20
CA ASN A 2 -11.70 12.93 25.89
C ASN A 2 -10.97 11.60 25.81
N LYS A 3 -11.69 10.50 26.07
CA LYS A 3 -11.21 9.17 25.69
C LYS A 3 -11.28 9.10 24.16
N ARG A 4 -10.13 9.18 23.50
CA ARG A 4 -9.99 8.73 22.11
C ARG A 4 -10.44 7.27 22.09
N LYS A 5 -11.55 7.00 21.41
CA LYS A 5 -11.97 5.63 21.10
C LYS A 5 -10.84 5.04 20.28
N LEU A 6 -10.07 4.13 20.89
CA LEU A 6 -9.15 3.29 20.17
C LEU A 6 -10.03 2.28 19.43
N THR A 7 -10.38 2.60 18.19
CA THR A 7 -11.15 1.69 17.34
C THR A 7 -10.30 0.44 17.16
N THR A 8 -10.80 -0.68 17.66
CA THR A 8 -10.20 -2.00 17.44
C THR A 8 -10.18 -2.27 15.94
N PRO A 9 -9.07 -2.80 15.37
CA PRO A 9 -9.04 -3.17 13.96
C PRO A 9 -10.14 -4.19 13.68
N ASN A 10 -10.92 -3.98 12.62
CA ASN A 10 -11.96 -4.89 12.21
C ASN A 10 -11.32 -6.22 11.77
N PRO A 11 -11.59 -7.35 12.45
CA PRO A 11 -10.99 -8.65 12.12
C PRO A 11 -11.44 -9.21 10.76
N SER A 12 -12.35 -8.54 10.06
CA SER A 12 -12.94 -8.99 8.79
C SER A 12 -12.27 -8.44 7.53
N VAL A 13 -11.40 -7.43 7.62
CA VAL A 13 -10.70 -6.90 6.43
C VAL A 13 -9.62 -7.89 6.02
N PRO A 14 -9.72 -8.53 4.83
CA PRO A 14 -8.64 -9.35 4.34
C PRO A 14 -7.41 -8.44 4.15
N PRO A 15 -6.23 -8.87 4.59
CA PRO A 15 -5.00 -8.12 4.34
C PRO A 15 -4.84 -7.88 2.82
N PRO A 16 -4.20 -6.77 2.42
CA PRO A 16 -4.04 -6.40 1.01
C PRO A 16 -3.49 -7.60 0.21
N PRO A 17 -3.86 -7.73 -1.09
CA PRO A 17 -3.66 -8.95 -1.87
C PRO A 17 -2.19 -9.36 -1.84
N SER A 18 -1.91 -10.32 -0.97
CA SER A 18 -0.61 -10.96 -0.74
C SER A 18 -0.73 -12.20 0.17
N ILE A 19 -1.92 -12.53 0.72
CA ILE A 19 -2.08 -13.78 1.49
C ILE A 19 -2.52 -14.94 0.60
N THR A 20 -1.56 -15.49 -0.14
CA THR A 20 -1.45 -16.94 -0.30
C THR A 20 0.02 -17.33 -0.48
N VAL A 21 0.86 -17.05 0.53
CA VAL A 21 2.25 -17.56 0.53
C VAL A 21 2.24 -19.01 1.04
N LYS A 22 2.37 -19.96 0.12
CA LYS A 22 2.76 -21.34 0.43
C LYS A 22 4.07 -21.30 1.22
N LYS A 23 4.06 -21.78 2.46
CA LYS A 23 5.28 -22.00 3.25
C LYS A 23 6.16 -23.02 2.52
N THR A 24 7.22 -22.55 1.89
CA THR A 24 8.34 -23.41 1.50
C THR A 24 9.45 -23.19 2.51
N THR A 25 9.60 -24.16 3.41
CA THR A 25 10.72 -24.25 4.33
C THR A 25 11.93 -24.82 3.57
N SER A 26 12.96 -24.00 3.37
CA SER A 26 14.31 -24.48 3.07
C SER A 26 15.29 -23.42 3.58
N GLY A 27 16.09 -23.81 4.58
CA GLY A 27 16.98 -22.91 5.30
C GLY A 27 18.27 -22.62 4.55
N PHE A 28 18.82 -21.43 4.79
CA PHE A 28 20.25 -21.09 4.62
C PHE A 28 20.59 -19.94 5.58
N ASN A 29 21.70 -20.07 6.32
CA ASN A 29 22.28 -19.07 7.23
C ASN A 29 22.81 -17.84 6.46
N GLY A 30 21.92 -17.00 5.94
CA GLY A 30 22.21 -15.62 5.57
C GLY A 30 21.75 -14.71 6.71
N ARG A 31 22.51 -13.67 7.05
CA ARG A 31 21.99 -12.58 7.89
C ARG A 31 20.68 -12.11 7.25
N ASN A 32 19.54 -12.42 7.87
CA ASN A 32 18.21 -12.06 7.38
C ASN A 32 18.11 -10.54 7.32
N LYS A 33 18.53 -9.96 6.20
CA LYS A 33 18.28 -8.56 5.93
C LYS A 33 16.79 -8.48 5.59
N GLU A 34 16.03 -7.77 6.40
CA GLU A 34 14.64 -7.47 6.08
C GLU A 34 14.61 -6.26 5.14
N PRO A 35 13.77 -6.24 4.08
CA PRO A 35 13.63 -5.05 3.26
C PRO A 35 13.11 -3.90 4.13
N LYS A 36 13.61 -2.68 3.93
CA LYS A 36 13.08 -1.49 4.59
C LYS A 36 12.18 -0.76 3.60
N TRP A 37 10.89 -0.66 3.92
CA TRP A 37 9.95 0.02 3.05
C TRP A 37 10.30 1.51 2.94
N GLN A 38 10.27 2.03 1.73
CA GLN A 38 10.35 3.45 1.43
C GLN A 38 9.60 3.76 0.14
N CYS A 39 9.01 4.95 0.05
CA CYS A 39 8.43 5.43 -1.20
C CYS A 39 9.54 5.77 -2.19
N VAL A 40 9.39 5.38 -3.47
CA VAL A 40 10.31 5.74 -4.54
C VAL A 40 9.70 6.77 -5.48
N GLU A 41 10.53 7.73 -5.90
CA GLU A 41 10.12 8.74 -6.86
C GLU A 41 9.76 8.13 -8.22
N LYS A 42 8.91 8.83 -8.97
CA LYS A 42 8.47 8.45 -10.32
C LYS A 42 7.79 7.08 -10.42
N CYS A 43 7.29 6.51 -9.32
CA CYS A 43 6.48 5.29 -9.36
C CYS A 43 4.99 5.61 -9.54
N GLY A 44 4.32 6.14 -8.53
CA GLY A 44 2.90 6.50 -8.61
C GLY A 44 1.91 5.33 -8.70
N ALA A 45 2.35 4.05 -8.62
CA ALA A 45 1.45 2.90 -8.74
C ALA A 45 0.35 2.86 -7.67
N CYS A 46 0.60 3.43 -6.48
CA CYS A 46 -0.40 3.59 -5.42
C CYS A 46 -1.56 4.52 -5.82
N CYS A 47 -1.39 5.38 -6.83
CA CYS A 47 -2.44 6.28 -7.32
C CYS A 47 -3.35 5.64 -8.37
N LYS A 48 -3.10 4.41 -8.83
CA LYS A 48 -4.06 3.64 -9.62
C LYS A 48 -5.05 3.00 -8.64
N LEU A 49 -6.18 3.66 -8.38
CA LEU A 49 -7.11 3.29 -7.32
C LEU A 49 -8.01 2.13 -7.73
N GLU A 50 -8.46 2.11 -8.99
CA GLU A 50 -9.17 0.96 -9.55
C GLU A 50 -8.18 0.01 -10.24
N LYS A 51 -7.95 -1.15 -9.61
CA LYS A 51 -6.99 -2.18 -10.07
C LYS A 51 -7.67 -3.49 -10.50
N GLY A 52 -9.00 -3.53 -10.49
CA GLY A 52 -9.80 -4.71 -10.82
C GLY A 52 -10.03 -5.65 -9.63
N PRO A 53 -10.72 -6.79 -9.86
CA PRO A 53 -11.31 -7.63 -8.80
C PRO A 53 -10.30 -8.41 -7.95
N ASN A 54 -9.02 -8.40 -8.32
CA ASN A 54 -7.96 -9.04 -7.53
C ASN A 54 -7.48 -8.15 -6.36
N PHE A 55 -8.03 -6.94 -6.23
CA PHE A 55 -7.74 -5.99 -5.17
C PHE A 55 -9.02 -5.68 -4.39
N PRO A 56 -8.92 -5.44 -3.07
CA PRO A 56 -10.07 -5.13 -2.26
C PRO A 56 -10.72 -3.81 -2.70
N SER A 57 -12.05 -3.76 -2.65
CA SER A 57 -12.83 -2.55 -2.88
C SER A 57 -12.70 -1.58 -1.72
N ALA A 58 -13.14 -0.33 -1.91
CA ALA A 58 -13.14 0.67 -0.84
C ALA A 58 -13.98 0.21 0.37
N GLU A 59 -15.12 -0.43 0.10
CA GLU A 59 -16.05 -0.96 1.10
C GLU A 59 -15.46 -2.15 1.88
N GLU A 60 -14.48 -2.84 1.30
CA GLU A 60 -13.76 -3.92 2.00
C GLU A 60 -12.61 -3.38 2.87
N ILE A 61 -12.09 -2.19 2.58
CA ILE A 61 -10.95 -1.59 3.29
C ILE A 61 -11.42 -0.69 4.44
N PHE A 62 -12.48 0.10 4.23
CA PHE A 62 -12.89 1.16 5.14
C PHE A 62 -14.16 0.81 5.91
N ASP A 63 -14.08 0.90 7.24
CA ASP A 63 -15.25 0.78 8.11
C ASP A 63 -16.10 2.07 8.15
N ASP A 64 -15.48 3.23 7.94
CA ASP A 64 -16.16 4.53 7.93
C ASP A 64 -16.70 4.83 6.52
N PRO A 65 -18.03 5.00 6.34
CA PRO A 65 -18.61 5.38 5.05
C PRO A 65 -18.03 6.67 4.47
N SER A 66 -17.61 7.61 5.33
CA SER A 66 -17.01 8.88 4.91
C SER A 66 -15.67 8.66 4.20
N ASP A 67 -14.91 7.63 4.61
CA ASP A 67 -13.65 7.26 3.97
C ASP A 67 -13.89 6.56 2.63
N VAL A 68 -14.95 5.75 2.53
CA VAL A 68 -15.40 5.16 1.25
C VAL A 68 -15.79 6.26 0.27
N GLU A 69 -16.62 7.23 0.70
CA GLU A 69 -17.02 8.37 -0.11
C GLU A 69 -15.81 9.20 -0.55
N LEU A 70 -14.89 9.50 0.37
CA LEU A 70 -13.68 10.24 0.05
C LEU A 70 -12.80 9.46 -0.94
N PHE A 71 -12.57 8.17 -0.73
CA PHE A 71 -11.81 7.33 -1.67
C PHE A 71 -12.43 7.35 -3.06
N ASN A 72 -13.74 7.12 -3.16
CA ASN A 72 -14.47 7.09 -4.42
C ASN A 72 -14.46 8.45 -5.13
N SER A 73 -14.52 9.56 -4.39
CA SER A 73 -14.40 10.91 -4.96
C SER A 73 -13.05 11.19 -5.61
N LEU A 74 -12.00 10.46 -5.21
CA LEU A 74 -10.66 10.60 -5.75
C LEU A 74 -10.46 9.76 -7.02
N VAL A 75 -11.34 8.82 -7.33
CA VAL A 75 -11.23 7.92 -8.49
C VAL A 75 -11.68 8.65 -9.76
N GLY A 76 -10.74 8.89 -10.67
CA GLY A 76 -11.03 9.42 -12.00
C GLY A 76 -11.64 8.37 -12.92
N SER A 77 -12.19 8.80 -14.05
CA SER A 77 -12.89 7.92 -15.02
C SER A 77 -12.00 6.83 -15.65
N ASP A 78 -10.68 6.97 -15.54
CA ASP A 78 -9.69 5.99 -16.00
C ASP A 78 -9.13 5.13 -14.84
N GLY A 79 -9.76 5.23 -13.67
CA GLY A 79 -9.41 4.55 -12.43
C GLY A 79 -8.16 5.08 -11.73
N TRP A 80 -7.54 6.15 -12.23
CA TRP A 80 -6.44 6.83 -11.54
C TRP A 80 -6.97 7.89 -10.59
N CYS A 81 -6.20 8.18 -9.54
CA CYS A 81 -6.52 9.30 -8.65
C CYS A 81 -6.54 10.61 -9.45
N ILE A 82 -7.60 11.42 -9.29
CA ILE A 82 -7.74 12.72 -9.98
C ILE A 82 -6.61 13.70 -9.68
N HIS A 83 -5.92 13.52 -8.55
CA HIS A 83 -4.77 14.36 -8.15
C HIS A 83 -3.42 13.82 -8.64
N PHE A 84 -3.38 12.68 -9.32
CA PHE A 84 -2.15 12.13 -9.86
C PHE A 84 -1.79 12.78 -11.19
N ASP A 85 -0.69 13.53 -11.18
CA ASP A 85 -0.09 14.04 -12.40
C ASP A 85 0.70 12.92 -13.08
N LYS A 86 0.19 12.43 -14.21
CA LYS A 86 0.82 11.34 -14.98
C LYS A 86 2.15 11.73 -15.62
N SER A 87 2.37 13.02 -15.89
CA SER A 87 3.60 13.51 -16.53
C SER A 87 4.77 13.51 -15.54
N THR A 88 4.55 14.08 -14.36
CA THR A 88 5.56 14.16 -13.29
C THR A 88 5.58 12.94 -12.38
N ARG A 89 4.50 12.14 -12.41
CA ARG A 89 4.22 11.00 -11.54
C ARG A 89 4.20 11.39 -10.05
N LYS A 90 3.61 12.54 -9.76
CA LYS A 90 3.47 13.09 -8.42
C LYS A 90 1.99 13.31 -8.07
N CYS A 91 1.70 13.27 -6.78
CA CYS A 91 0.40 13.69 -6.27
C CYS A 91 0.40 15.21 -6.10
N SER A 92 -0.55 15.90 -6.72
CA SER A 92 -0.68 17.37 -6.63
C SER A 92 -1.03 17.87 -5.24
N ILE A 93 -1.63 17.02 -4.40
CA ILE A 93 -1.99 17.30 -3.00
C ILE A 93 -1.09 16.53 -2.02
N TYR A 94 0.19 16.32 -2.34
CA TYR A 94 1.06 15.41 -1.57
C TYR A 94 1.08 15.68 -0.04
N ALA A 95 1.08 16.96 0.34
CA ALA A 95 1.05 17.41 1.73
C ALA A 95 -0.30 17.11 2.40
N ASP A 96 -1.40 17.31 1.67
CA ASP A 96 -2.79 17.19 2.14
C ASP A 96 -3.42 15.82 1.83
N ARG A 97 -2.60 14.83 1.43
CA ARG A 97 -3.09 13.49 1.12
C ARG A 97 -3.92 12.94 2.29
N PRO A 98 -5.09 12.34 1.98
CA PRO A 98 -5.85 11.57 2.96
C PRO A 98 -4.96 10.55 3.67
N TYR A 99 -5.29 10.23 4.92
CA TYR A 99 -4.45 9.35 5.73
C TYR A 99 -4.24 7.99 5.05
N PHE A 100 -5.28 7.40 4.45
CA PHE A 100 -5.20 6.10 3.76
C PHE A 100 -4.32 6.11 2.51
N CYS A 101 -3.96 7.29 1.97
CA CYS A 101 -2.99 7.41 0.88
C CYS A 101 -1.52 7.37 1.37
N ARG A 102 -1.28 7.28 2.68
CA ARG A 102 0.06 7.22 3.28
C ARG A 102 0.37 5.80 3.71
N VAL A 103 1.55 5.34 3.32
CA VAL A 103 2.03 4.01 3.68
C VAL A 103 2.89 4.17 4.92
N GLU A 104 2.22 4.13 6.08
CA GLU A 104 2.84 4.32 7.39
C GLU A 104 2.40 3.21 8.35
N PRO A 105 3.22 2.85 9.36
CA PRO A 105 2.91 1.74 10.25
C PRO A 105 1.56 1.88 10.97
N ALA A 106 1.24 3.08 11.47
CA ALA A 106 -0.01 3.31 12.21
C ALA A 106 -1.25 3.11 11.32
N ILE A 107 -1.16 3.51 10.05
CA ILE A 107 -2.26 3.38 9.10
C ILE A 107 -2.47 1.91 8.71
N PHE A 108 -1.37 1.17 8.52
CA PHE A 108 -1.42 -0.27 8.27
C PHE A 108 -2.00 -1.06 9.45
N GLU A 109 -1.69 -0.64 10.67
CA GLU A 109 -2.29 -1.20 11.88
C GLU A 109 -3.80 -0.91 11.95
N THR A 110 -4.21 0.32 11.65
CA THR A 110 -5.63 0.72 11.66
C THR A 110 -6.44 0.02 10.57
N LEU A 111 -5.99 0.06 9.31
CA LEU A 111 -6.77 -0.43 8.17
C LEU A 111 -6.70 -1.96 7.98
N TYR A 112 -5.60 -2.59 8.39
CA TYR A 112 -5.34 -4.00 8.06
C TYR A 112 -4.96 -4.86 9.27
N GLY A 113 -4.90 -4.28 10.49
CA GLY A 113 -4.43 -5.00 11.67
C GLY A 113 -2.96 -5.44 11.60
N ILE A 114 -2.16 -4.82 10.73
CA ILE A 114 -0.75 -5.18 10.55
C ILE A 114 0.09 -4.51 11.62
N GLU A 115 0.62 -5.32 12.54
CA GLU A 115 1.53 -4.86 13.59
C GLU A 115 2.76 -4.13 13.01
N LYS A 116 3.22 -3.06 13.67
CA LYS A 116 4.42 -2.28 13.26
C LYS A 116 5.66 -3.15 12.95
N LYS A 117 5.86 -4.26 13.66
CA LYS A 117 6.99 -5.17 13.43
C LYS A 117 6.92 -5.92 12.08
N LYS A 118 5.74 -6.04 11.48
CA LYS A 118 5.50 -6.65 10.16
C LYS A 118 5.37 -5.61 9.05
N PHE A 119 5.29 -4.32 9.40
CA PHE A 119 5.01 -3.23 8.47
C PHE A 119 5.92 -3.27 7.24
N ASN A 120 7.24 -3.34 7.42
CA ASN A 120 8.18 -3.29 6.30
C ASN A 120 7.93 -4.41 5.29
N LYS A 121 7.83 -5.65 5.79
CA LYS A 121 7.53 -6.82 4.97
C LYS A 121 6.22 -6.66 4.20
N GLU A 122 5.12 -6.32 4.89
CA GLU A 122 3.80 -6.26 4.26
C GLU A 122 3.64 -5.06 3.33
N ALA A 123 4.17 -3.88 3.70
CA ALA A 123 4.17 -2.70 2.84
C ALA A 123 5.03 -2.90 1.58
N CYS A 124 6.18 -3.57 1.69
CA CYS A 124 6.99 -3.94 0.52
C CYS A 124 6.23 -4.89 -0.39
N SER A 125 5.60 -5.94 0.15
CA SER A 125 4.81 -6.91 -0.62
C SER A 125 3.66 -6.22 -1.36
N CYS A 126 2.86 -5.42 -0.66
CA CYS A 126 1.74 -4.68 -1.23
C CYS A 126 2.17 -3.71 -2.34
N CYS A 127 3.30 -3.02 -2.16
CA CYS A 127 3.84 -2.14 -3.19
C CYS A 127 4.34 -2.91 -4.41
N ILE A 128 5.01 -4.06 -4.21
CA ILE A 128 5.47 -4.93 -5.30
C ILE A 128 4.27 -5.40 -6.15
N ASP A 129 3.23 -5.92 -5.51
CA ASP A 129 2.06 -6.45 -6.22
C ASP A 129 1.29 -5.34 -6.94
N THR A 130 1.18 -4.18 -6.29
CA THR A 130 0.60 -2.97 -6.90
C THR A 130 1.39 -2.51 -8.13
N ILE A 131 2.72 -2.44 -8.04
CA ILE A 131 3.57 -2.03 -9.17
C ILE A 131 3.44 -3.04 -10.32
N LYS A 132 3.45 -4.35 -10.04
CA LYS A 132 3.28 -5.40 -11.05
C LYS A 132 1.93 -5.28 -11.75
N ALA A 133 0.84 -5.05 -11.01
CA ALA A 133 -0.49 -4.92 -11.59
C ALA A 133 -0.62 -3.67 -12.48
N VAL A 134 0.07 -2.58 -12.13
CA VAL A 134 -0.05 -1.30 -12.84
C VAL A 134 0.92 -1.20 -14.03
N TYR A 135 2.18 -1.61 -13.85
CA TYR A 135 3.25 -1.40 -14.83
C TYR A 135 3.85 -2.71 -15.38
N GLY A 136 3.55 -3.86 -14.76
CA GLY A 136 4.09 -5.16 -15.15
C GLY A 136 5.33 -5.59 -14.36
N SER A 137 5.62 -6.89 -14.41
CA SER A 137 6.71 -7.54 -13.66
C SER A 137 8.12 -7.21 -14.16
N SER A 138 8.25 -6.62 -15.36
CA SER A 138 9.53 -6.19 -15.96
C SER A 138 9.65 -4.66 -16.03
N SER A 139 8.86 -3.96 -15.22
CA SER A 139 8.79 -2.50 -15.23
C SER A 139 9.98 -1.85 -14.52
N LYS A 140 10.36 -0.65 -14.97
CA LYS A 140 11.45 0.11 -14.36
C LYS A 140 11.12 0.55 -12.94
N GLU A 141 9.84 0.78 -12.68
CA GLU A 141 9.27 1.12 -11.39
C GLU A 141 9.50 0.00 -10.38
N LEU A 142 9.33 -1.27 -10.80
CA LEU A 142 9.57 -2.42 -9.93
C LEU A 142 11.05 -2.62 -9.65
N GLU A 143 11.90 -2.48 -10.67
CA GLU A 143 13.36 -2.52 -10.50
C GLU A 143 13.84 -1.47 -9.51
N ASN A 144 13.40 -0.22 -9.68
CA ASN A 144 13.79 0.89 -8.82
C ASN A 144 13.29 0.69 -7.38
N PHE A 145 12.05 0.22 -7.21
CA PHE A 145 11.50 -0.07 -5.88
C PHE A 145 12.29 -1.17 -5.17
N ASN A 146 12.57 -2.28 -5.86
CA ASN A 146 13.37 -3.37 -5.31
C ASN A 146 14.78 -2.90 -4.92
N ALA A 147 15.45 -2.13 -5.76
CA ALA A 147 16.76 -1.58 -5.43
C ALA A 147 16.73 -0.72 -4.16
N ALA A 148 15.70 0.12 -4.00
CA ALA A 148 15.55 1.00 -2.85
C ALA A 148 15.34 0.23 -1.54
N ILE A 149 14.40 -0.73 -1.50
CA ILE A 149 14.04 -1.43 -0.25
C ILE A 149 15.14 -2.39 0.27
N TRP A 150 16.07 -2.79 -0.61
CA TRP A 150 17.20 -3.66 -0.26
C TRP A 150 18.51 -2.88 -0.04
N SER A 151 18.55 -1.59 -0.37
CA SER A 151 19.72 -0.74 -0.11
C SER A 151 19.96 -0.59 1.40
N SER A 152 21.21 -0.81 1.84
CA SER A 152 21.61 -0.44 3.20
C SER A 152 21.80 1.07 3.23
N THR A 153 20.74 1.84 3.48
CA THR A 153 20.93 3.12 4.18
C THR A 153 21.18 2.83 5.66
#